data_AF-A0A920UMI3-F1
#
_entry.id   AF-A0A920UMI3-F1
#
_cell.length_a   1.000
_cell.length_b   1.000
_cell.length_c   1.000
_cell.angle_alpha   90.00
_cell.angle_beta   90.00
_cell.angle_gamma   90.00
#
_symmetry.space_group_name_H-M   'P 1'
#
loop_
_entity.id
_entity.type
_entity.pdbx_description
1 polymer ?
#
loop_
_entity_poly.entity_id
_entity_poly.type
_entity_poly.pdbx_seq_one_letter_code
_entity_poly.pdbx_strand_id
1 'polypeptide(L)' 'MTESPNAGWTMSAMAGALGIRLTKIGFYQLGDASKPIHPQDINRTLYSLIFVVGSSVALLSLVLFLKGMIFL' A
#
# COMPACT_ATOMS: atom_id res chain seq x y z
N MET A 1 -18.16 12.48 16.86
CA MET A 1 -18.13 12.08 15.45
C MET A 1 -17.57 10.67 15.39
N THR A 2 -18.29 9.73 14.78
CA THR A 2 -17.82 8.34 14.68
C THR A 2 -17.13 8.18 13.34
N GLU A 3 -15.82 7.96 13.36
CA GLU A 3 -15.08 7.68 12.13
C GLU A 3 -15.48 6.31 11.54
N SER A 4 -15.28 6.15 10.23
CA SER A 4 -15.42 4.84 9.58
C SER A 4 -14.45 3.84 10.24
N PRO A 5 -14.84 2.57 10.46
CA PRO A 5 -13.92 1.53 10.93
C PRO A 5 -12.69 1.36 10.04
N ASN A 6 -12.80 1.72 8.76
CA ASN A 6 -11.72 1.63 7.77
C ASN A 6 -10.92 2.94 7.62
N ALA A 7 -11.19 3.94 8.46
CA ALA A 7 -10.46 5.20 8.44
C ALA A 7 -8.96 4.94 8.63
N GLY A 8 -8.16 5.55 7.75
CA GLY A 8 -6.71 5.43 7.82
C GLY A 8 -6.10 4.15 7.24
N TRP A 9 -6.85 3.10 6.92
CA TRP A 9 -6.25 1.82 6.49
C TRP A 9 -5.34 1.95 5.26
N THR A 10 -5.84 2.57 4.19
CA THR A 10 -5.07 2.79 2.95
C THR A 10 -3.89 3.74 3.16
N MET A 11 -4.08 4.76 4.00
CA MET A 11 -3.06 5.76 4.31
C MET A 11 -1.96 5.18 5.20
N SER A 12 -2.29 4.32 6.17
CA SER A 12 -1.33 3.57 7.00
C SER A 12 -0.47 2.64 6.17
N ALA A 13 -1.06 1.93 5.21
CA ALA A 13 -0.33 1.05 4.30
C ALA A 13 0.71 1.83 3.49
N MET A 14 0.33 2.98 2.92
CA MET A 14 1.27 3.81 2.17
C MET A 14 2.29 4.53 3.06
N ALA A 15 1.91 4.99 4.25
CA ALA A 15 2.85 5.55 5.22
C ALA A 15 3.96 4.55 5.57
N GLY A 16 3.60 3.28 5.77
CA GLY A 16 4.54 2.18 5.96
C GLY A 16 5.40 1.91 4.72
N ALA A 17 4.80 1.79 3.53
CA ALA A 17 5.52 1.52 2.29
C ALA A 17 6.52 2.62 1.91
N LEU A 18 6.18 3.88 2.19
CA LEU A 18 7.02 5.03 1.89
C LEU A 18 7.99 5.37 3.03
N GLY A 19 7.73 4.89 4.25
CA GLY A 19 8.50 5.24 5.45
C GLY A 19 8.39 6.72 5.79
N ILE A 20 7.20 7.29 5.68
CA ILE A 20 6.91 8.71 5.96
C ILE A 20 5.63 8.84 6.77
N ARG A 21 5.47 9.95 7.48
CA ARG A 21 4.23 10.29 8.18
C ARG A 21 3.24 10.96 7.23
N LEU A 22 2.03 10.42 7.15
CA LEU A 22 0.90 10.99 6.43
C LEU A 22 -0.14 11.50 7.43
N THR A 23 -0.63 12.73 7.21
CA THR A 23 -1.56 13.40 8.13
C THR A 23 -2.88 13.71 7.44
N LYS A 24 -3.99 13.33 8.08
CA LYS A 24 -5.32 13.86 7.78
C LYS A 24 -5.65 14.92 8.82
N ILE A 25 -5.68 16.19 8.39
CA ILE A 25 -5.83 17.35 9.28
C ILE A 25 -7.12 17.22 10.12
N GLY A 26 -6.98 17.29 11.44
CA GLY A 26 -8.09 17.19 12.39
C GLY A 26 -8.56 15.76 12.73
N PHE A 27 -7.89 14.73 12.19
CA PHE A 27 -8.25 13.32 12.44
C PHE A 27 -7.06 12.54 13.00
N TYR A 28 -6.13 12.13 12.14
CA TYR A 28 -5.04 11.20 12.51
C TYR A 28 -3.74 11.49 11.76
N GLN A 29 -2.65 11.00 12.35
CA GLN A 29 -1.31 10.99 11.77
C GLN A 29 -0.81 9.54 11.76
N LEU A 30 -0.30 9.06 10.63
CA LEU A 30 0.03 7.66 10.41
C LEU A 30 1.45 7.53 9.89
N GLY A 31 2.24 6.62 10.48
CA GLY A 31 3.65 6.43 10.15
C GLY A 31 4.62 7.26 11.02
N ASP A 32 5.91 7.16 10.72
CA ASP A 32 6.99 7.85 11.42
C ASP A 32 7.43 9.12 10.67
N ALA A 33 7.75 10.16 11.43
CA ALA A 33 8.21 11.45 10.94
C ALA A 33 9.73 11.64 11.00
N SER A 34 10.47 10.59 11.31
CA SER A 34 11.93 10.56 11.22
C SER A 34 12.44 10.98 9.84
N LYS A 35 11.68 10.70 8.78
CA LYS A 35 11.96 11.15 7.41
C LYS A 35 11.00 12.29 6.98
N PRO A 36 11.53 13.44 6.52
CA PRO A 36 10.70 14.48 5.91
C PRO A 36 10.15 14.05 4.55
N ILE A 37 8.95 14.53 4.22
CA ILE A 37 8.33 14.29 2.91
C ILE A 37 9.12 15.04 1.84
N HIS A 38 9.47 14.35 0.74
CA HIS A 38 10.17 14.93 -0.40
C HIS A 38 9.38 14.70 -1.69
N PRO A 39 9.44 15.60 -2.70
CA PRO A 39 8.73 15.40 -3.97
C PRO A 39 9.02 14.06 -4.65
N GLN A 40 10.22 13.50 -4.45
CA GLN A 40 10.59 12.16 -4.97
C GLN A 40 9.74 11.01 -4.38
N ASP A 41 9.06 11.20 -3.24
CA ASP A 41 8.17 10.20 -2.66
C ASP A 41 6.92 9.95 -3.53
N ILE A 42 6.58 10.88 -4.44
CA ILE A 42 5.56 10.67 -5.47
C ILE A 42 5.99 9.52 -6.40
N ASN A 43 7.24 9.53 -6.86
CA ASN A 43 7.77 8.47 -7.72
C ASN A 43 7.79 7.12 -6.98
N ARG A 44 8.16 7.13 -5.69
CA ARG A 44 8.12 5.92 -4.86
C ARG A 44 6.71 5.38 -4.72
N THR A 45 5.69 6.24 -4.64
CA THR A 45 4.28 5.83 -4.63
C THR A 45 3.91 5.08 -5.91
N LEU A 46 4.37 5.57 -7.08
CA LEU A 46 4.16 4.88 -8.36
C LEU A 46 4.88 3.52 -8.42
N TYR A 47 6.11 3.44 -7.91
CA TYR A 47 6.83 2.16 -7.82
C TYR A 47 6.12 1.16 -6.90
N SER A 48 5.63 1.61 -5.74
CA SER A 48 4.82 0.77 -4.84
C SER A 48 3.56 0.26 -5.54
N LEU A 49 2.86 1.12 -6.30
CA LEU A 49 1.68 0.72 -7.07
C LEU A 49 2.03 -0.37 -8.09
N ILE A 50 3.04 -0.13 -8.94
CA ILE A 50 3.45 -1.07 -9.98
C ILE A 50 3.88 -2.40 -9.36
N PHE A 51 4.64 -2.37 -8.26
CA PHE A 51 5.08 -3.57 -7.55
C PHE A 51 3.91 -4.37 -6.98
N VAL A 52 2.97 -3.71 -6.29
CA VAL A 52 1.80 -4.39 -5.69
C VAL A 52 0.90 -4.99 -6.77
N VAL A 53 0.62 -4.25 -7.85
CA VAL A 53 -0.20 -4.76 -8.97
C VAL A 53 0.51 -5.91 -9.66
N GLY A 54 1.79 -5.75 -10.02
CA GLY A 54 2.57 -6.77 -10.69
C GLY A 54 2.70 -8.06 -9.88
N SER A 55 3.00 -7.95 -8.58
CA SER A 55 3.07 -9.11 -7.68
C SER A 55 1.71 -9.78 -7.48
N SER A 56 0.61 -9.02 -7.41
CA SER A 56 -0.74 -9.57 -7.30
C SER A 56 -1.14 -10.36 -8.55
N VAL A 57 -0.84 -9.83 -9.75
CA VAL A 57 -1.10 -10.50 -11.02
C VAL A 57 -0.24 -11.76 -11.15
N ALA A 58 1.05 -11.70 -10.81
CA ALA A 58 1.95 -12.84 -10.85
C ALA A 58 1.49 -13.95 -9.89
N LEU A 59 1.10 -13.59 -8.66
CA LEU A 59 0.60 -14.53 -7.67
C LEU A 59 -0.71 -15.19 -8.13
N LEU A 60 -1.66 -14.40 -8.66
CA LEU A 60 -2.91 -14.94 -9.19
C LEU A 60 -2.66 -15.90 -10.35
N SER A 61 -1.77 -15.53 -11.27
CA SER A 61 -1.38 -16.36 -12.42
C SER A 61 -0.75 -17.67 -11.96
N LEU A 62 0.13 -17.62 -10.97
CA LEU A 62 0.73 -18.81 -10.36
C LEU A 62 -0.33 -19.72 -9.71
N VAL A 63 -1.26 -19.17 -8.95
CA VAL A 63 -2.35 -19.93 -8.33
C VAL A 63 -3.22 -20.62 -9.39
N LEU A 64 -3.56 -19.91 -10.47
CA LEU A 64 -4.35 -20.47 -11.57
C LEU A 64 -3.59 -21.56 -12.33
N PHE A 65 -2.29 -21.38 -12.56
CA PHE A 65 -1.43 -22.37 -13.20
C PHE A 65 -1.33 -23.65 -12.36
N LEU A 66 -1.04 -23.52 -11.05
CA LEU A 66 -0.97 -24.65 -10.14
C LEU A 66 -2.31 -25.39 -10.03
N LYS A 67 -3.43 -24.67 -10.01
CA LYS A 67 -4.76 -25.26 -10.09
C LYS A 67 -4.91 -26.06 -11.39
N GLY A 68 -4.55 -25.49 -12.54
CA GLY A 68 -4.60 -26.19 -13.82
C GLY A 68 -3.82 -27.50 -13.84
N MET A 69 -2.64 -27.56 -13.19
CA MET A 69 -1.84 -28.78 -13.09
C MET A 69 -2.47 -29.87 -12.20
N ILE A 70 -3.20 -29.48 -11.16
CA ILE A 70 -3.78 -30.44 -10.20
C ILE A 70 -5.07 -31.07 -10.75
N PHE A 71 -5.82 -30.34 -11.57
CA PHE A 71 -7.10 -30.78 -12.14
C PHE A 71 -6.99 -31.34 -13.57
N LEU A 72 -5.77 -31.52 -14.09
CA LEU A 72 -5.45 -32.22 -15.33
C LEU A 72 -4.95 -33.63 -15.00
#